data_AF-A0A7V6CCB2-F1
#
_entry.id   AF-A0A7V6CCB2-F1
#
_cell.length_a   1.000
_cell.length_b   1.000
_cell.length_c   1.000
_cell.angle_alpha   90.00
_cell.angle_beta   90.00
_cell.angle_gamma   90.00
#
_symmetry.space_group_name_H-M   'P 1'
#
loop_
_entity.id
_entity.type
_entity.pdbx_description
1 polymer ?
#
loop_
_entity_poly.entity_id
_entity_poly.type
_entity_poly.pdbx_seq_one_letter_code
_entity_poly.pdbx_strand_id
1 'polypeptide(L)'
;MRSRVDFAVRVWLHLAFAGLLLTGQAHAQQEVLRTPFPTQPPISMGIGAGLRMGSSLYRNQDAYLDVVPLYLFEGKYLFAHGTTAGVHLFRNRRWSFDALARYRFDQFQPDADPQTGLVSLRERRQTVDAGLAGEFHADWGDLRVVWVADTLNRHNGNQVELTWRRNIDRGDLTLAPFMTVFWQDSDLTGYYYGVDADEASTDTPAYQPGSALNVQAGINTSYLLTDNVFVYANLALNAYDSTIMKSPLVDSSVDVTTFIGAGYVFGGPHKSRGRFGRGQGLWTWRVNWARTAEENIFPWLMSGSWASNHEADTSLAGLTVGRLLRPGERGDIYGRVAVYRHFENGLQD
;
A
#
# COMPACT_ATOMS: atom_id res chain seq x y z
N MET A 1 -6.65 -51.00 26.72
CA MET A 1 -5.62 -50.18 27.41
C MET A 1 -4.63 -49.73 26.34
N ARG A 2 -4.67 -48.44 25.91
CA ARG A 2 -3.72 -47.35 26.29
C ARG A 2 -2.27 -47.69 25.92
N SER A 3 -1.46 -46.89 25.21
CA SER A 3 -1.56 -45.52 24.67
C SER A 3 -0.27 -45.17 23.89
N ARG A 4 -0.41 -44.40 22.79
CA ARG A 4 0.39 -43.27 22.23
C ARG A 4 1.85 -43.05 22.73
N VAL A 5 2.82 -42.56 21.94
CA VAL A 5 2.86 -41.28 21.19
C VAL A 5 3.99 -41.33 20.14
N ASP A 6 3.66 -41.08 18.87
CA ASP A 6 4.60 -40.64 17.82
C ASP A 6 4.47 -39.12 17.65
N PHE A 7 5.61 -38.40 17.62
CA PHE A 7 5.66 -36.95 17.42
C PHE A 7 6.34 -36.66 16.09
N ALA A 8 5.55 -36.48 15.03
CA ALA A 8 6.00 -35.96 13.75
C ALA A 8 5.07 -34.82 13.33
N VAL A 9 5.50 -33.59 13.63
CA VAL A 9 4.83 -32.36 13.17
C VAL A 9 5.19 -32.17 11.70
N ARG A 10 4.24 -32.47 10.79
CA ARG A 10 4.27 -32.04 9.41
C ARG A 10 3.24 -30.92 9.24
N VAL A 11 3.71 -29.67 9.23
CA VAL A 11 2.92 -28.51 8.86
C VAL A 11 2.85 -28.45 7.34
N TRP A 12 1.65 -28.67 6.79
CA TRP A 12 1.33 -28.37 5.40
C TRP A 12 0.77 -26.95 5.33
N LEU A 13 1.56 -26.02 4.80
CA LEU A 13 1.12 -24.66 4.47
C LEU A 13 0.52 -24.67 3.07
N HIS A 14 -0.81 -24.74 2.98
CA HIS A 14 -1.53 -24.38 1.77
C HIS A 14 -1.69 -22.85 1.74
N LEU A 15 -0.89 -22.17 0.91
CA LEU A 15 -1.11 -20.77 0.55
C LEU A 15 -2.26 -20.70 -0.46
N ALA A 16 -3.49 -20.68 0.06
CA ALA A 16 -4.65 -20.18 -0.66
C ALA A 16 -4.71 -18.67 -0.39
N PHE A 17 -4.15 -17.86 -1.30
CA PHE A 17 -4.35 -16.41 -1.31
C PHE A 17 -5.74 -16.15 -1.93
N ALA A 18 -6.80 -16.42 -1.16
CA ALA A 18 -8.14 -15.95 -1.48
C ALA A 18 -8.28 -14.52 -0.95
N GLY A 19 -8.77 -13.63 -1.81
CA GLY A 19 -8.88 -12.20 -1.55
C GLY A 19 -9.60 -11.90 -0.24
N LEU A 20 -8.88 -11.25 0.66
CA LEU A 20 -9.45 -10.46 1.74
C LEU A 20 -9.13 -8.99 1.43
N LEU A 21 -9.93 -8.39 0.55
CA LEU A 21 -10.14 -6.94 0.62
C LEU A 21 -11.21 -6.77 1.69
N LEU A 22 -10.77 -6.67 2.96
CA LEU A 22 -11.63 -6.16 4.00
C LEU A 22 -11.81 -4.68 3.72
N THR A 23 -13.05 -4.28 3.42
CA THR A 23 -13.47 -2.90 3.22
C THR A 23 -13.53 -2.21 4.57
N GLY A 24 -12.39 -1.88 5.18
CA GLY A 24 -12.34 -1.08 6.41
C GLY A 24 -12.42 0.41 6.08
N GLN A 25 -13.37 1.11 6.70
CA GLN A 25 -13.56 2.56 6.55
C GLN A 25 -12.37 3.29 7.16
N ALA A 26 -11.65 4.07 6.37
CA ALA A 26 -10.30 4.42 6.74
C ALA A 26 -9.93 5.83 6.33
N HIS A 27 -9.59 6.67 7.29
CA HIS A 27 -8.74 7.82 7.04
C HIS A 27 -7.32 7.43 7.35
N ALA A 28 -6.42 7.60 6.38
CA ALA A 28 -5.00 7.42 6.65
C ALA A 28 -4.18 8.37 5.79
N GLN A 29 -3.49 9.24 6.50
CA GLN A 29 -2.38 9.99 5.96
C GLN A 29 -1.21 9.03 5.71
N GLN A 30 -0.66 9.09 4.50
CA GLN A 30 0.13 8.00 3.92
C GLN A 30 1.54 7.83 4.53
N GLU A 31 2.05 8.80 5.29
CA GLU A 31 3.41 8.70 5.85
C GLU A 31 3.52 7.57 6.89
N VAL A 32 2.43 7.20 7.57
CA VAL A 32 2.39 6.04 8.49
C VAL A 32 2.62 4.71 7.76
N LEU A 33 2.35 4.63 6.46
CA LEU A 33 2.55 3.43 5.64
C LEU A 33 3.97 3.26 5.15
N ARG A 34 4.83 4.27 5.32
CA ARG A 34 6.21 4.20 4.87
C ARG A 34 7.02 3.21 5.69
N THR A 35 7.75 2.33 5.01
CA THR A 35 8.71 1.43 5.67
C THR A 35 10.12 2.01 5.50
N PRO A 36 10.77 2.48 6.58
CA PRO A 36 12.12 3.01 6.48
C PRO A 36 13.11 1.86 6.31
N PHE A 37 14.23 2.11 5.63
CA PHE A 37 15.33 1.16 5.51
C PHE A 37 16.66 1.89 5.73
N PRO A 38 17.63 1.28 6.43
CA PRO A 38 18.88 1.91 6.80
C PRO A 38 19.75 2.24 5.58
N THR A 39 19.70 1.39 4.54
CA THR A 39 20.30 1.63 3.22
C THR A 39 19.55 0.81 2.18
N GLN A 40 18.84 1.46 1.26
CA GLN A 40 18.33 0.75 0.09
C GLN A 40 19.44 0.67 -0.97
N PRO A 41 19.78 -0.53 -1.48
CA PRO A 41 20.61 -0.62 -2.67
C PRO A 41 19.99 0.19 -3.82
N PRO A 42 20.79 0.70 -4.78
CA PRO A 42 20.31 1.53 -5.89
C PRO A 42 19.21 0.89 -6.75
N ILE A 43 19.14 -0.44 -6.71
CA ILE A 43 18.01 -1.21 -7.22
C ILE A 43 17.63 -2.18 -6.11
N SER A 44 16.44 -2.03 -5.54
CA SER A 44 15.93 -2.96 -4.53
C SER A 44 14.51 -3.34 -4.86
N MET A 45 14.21 -4.62 -4.68
CA MET A 45 12.87 -5.17 -4.88
C MET A 45 12.46 -5.86 -3.59
N GLY A 46 11.21 -5.78 -3.22
CA GLY A 46 10.67 -6.48 -2.08
C GLY A 46 9.17 -6.61 -2.16
N ILE A 47 8.66 -7.59 -1.43
CA ILE A 47 7.24 -7.85 -1.27
C ILE A 47 6.95 -8.04 0.21
N GLY A 48 5.77 -7.66 0.64
CA GLY A 48 5.33 -7.82 2.02
C GLY A 48 3.86 -7.52 2.15
N ALA A 49 3.40 -7.50 3.39
CA ALA A 49 2.08 -7.05 3.73
C ALA A 49 2.08 -6.60 5.20
N GLY A 50 1.12 -5.75 5.53
CA GLY A 50 0.87 -5.36 6.91
C GLY A 50 -0.60 -5.16 7.19
N LEU A 51 -0.91 -5.19 8.47
CA LEU A 51 -2.20 -4.82 9.02
C LEU A 51 -2.16 -3.34 9.39
N ARG A 52 -3.07 -2.58 8.81
CA ARG A 52 -3.33 -1.20 9.18
C ARG A 52 -4.56 -1.15 10.07
N MET A 53 -4.45 -0.49 11.22
CA MET A 53 -5.53 -0.38 12.19
C MET A 53 -5.59 1.02 12.77
N GLY A 54 -6.79 1.48 13.11
CA GLY A 54 -6.98 2.79 13.71
C GLY A 54 -8.43 3.06 14.05
N SER A 55 -8.69 4.18 14.73
CA SER A 55 -10.03 4.68 14.97
C SER A 55 -10.57 5.40 13.73
N SER A 56 -11.88 5.27 13.49
CA SER A 56 -12.55 6.13 12.51
C SER A 56 -12.64 7.55 13.04
N LEU A 57 -12.51 8.53 12.15
CA LEU A 57 -12.78 9.94 12.46
C LEU A 57 -14.28 10.24 12.46
N TYR A 58 -15.04 9.47 11.69
CA TYR A 58 -16.48 9.64 11.59
C TYR A 58 -17.20 9.12 12.81
N ARG A 59 -18.23 9.85 13.24
CA ARG A 59 -19.08 9.46 14.35
C ARG A 59 -19.79 8.14 14.09
N ASN A 60 -20.08 7.39 15.15
CA ASN A 60 -20.83 6.13 15.09
C ASN A 60 -20.23 5.12 14.10
N GLN A 61 -18.92 5.12 13.94
CA GLN A 61 -18.20 4.19 13.08
C GLN A 61 -17.18 3.41 13.90
N ASP A 62 -17.05 2.13 13.58
CA ASP A 62 -16.11 1.24 14.24
C ASP A 62 -14.64 1.54 13.83
N ALA A 63 -13.71 1.05 14.65
CA ALA A 63 -12.30 1.02 14.29
C ALA A 63 -12.08 0.14 13.05
N TYR A 64 -11.11 0.52 12.20
CA TYR A 64 -10.82 -0.20 10.97
C TYR A 64 -9.63 -1.15 11.12
N LEU A 65 -9.64 -2.21 10.30
CA LEU A 65 -8.54 -3.17 10.16
C LEU A 65 -8.42 -3.60 8.70
N ASP A 66 -7.37 -3.14 8.04
CA ASP A 66 -7.13 -3.40 6.61
C ASP A 66 -5.83 -4.15 6.39
N VAL A 67 -5.84 -5.05 5.39
CA VAL A 67 -4.61 -5.67 4.89
C VAL A 67 -4.06 -4.80 3.77
N VAL A 68 -2.84 -4.27 3.97
CA VAL A 68 -2.17 -3.44 2.97
C VAL A 68 -1.02 -4.25 2.35
N PRO A 69 -1.08 -4.58 1.06
CA PRO A 69 0.05 -5.20 0.38
C PRO A 69 1.20 -4.18 0.26
N LEU A 70 2.42 -4.65 0.47
CA LEU A 70 3.63 -3.85 0.39
C LEU A 70 4.44 -4.29 -0.82
N TYR A 71 4.52 -3.43 -1.81
CA TYR A 71 5.48 -3.56 -2.90
C TYR A 71 6.60 -2.57 -2.67
N LEU A 72 7.83 -3.05 -2.68
CA LEU A 72 9.02 -2.22 -2.58
C LEU A 72 9.76 -2.37 -3.90
N PHE A 73 9.82 -1.30 -4.66
CA PHE A 73 10.63 -1.19 -5.85
C PHE A 73 11.31 0.16 -5.80
N GLU A 74 12.63 0.16 -5.78
CA GLU A 74 13.44 1.36 -5.95
C GLU A 74 14.34 1.12 -7.16
N GLY A 75 14.25 1.98 -8.17
CA GLY A 75 15.06 1.90 -9.37
C GLY A 75 15.68 3.24 -9.73
N LYS A 76 16.39 3.29 -10.86
CA LYS A 76 16.98 4.54 -11.35
C LYS A 76 15.94 5.57 -11.77
N TYR A 77 14.84 5.12 -12.36
CA TYR A 77 13.80 5.97 -12.94
C TYR A 77 12.43 5.78 -12.33
N LEU A 78 12.12 4.59 -11.82
CA LEU A 78 10.79 4.24 -11.32
C LEU A 78 10.90 3.79 -9.87
N PHE A 79 9.84 4.04 -9.10
CA PHE A 79 9.68 3.52 -7.76
C PHE A 79 8.24 3.05 -7.52
N ALA A 80 8.10 2.14 -6.57
CA ALA A 80 6.83 1.76 -5.98
C ALA A 80 7.04 1.44 -4.51
N HIS A 81 6.33 2.14 -3.64
CA HIS A 81 6.37 1.96 -2.18
C HIS A 81 4.93 1.79 -1.68
N GLY A 82 4.56 0.54 -1.40
CA GLY A 82 3.20 0.19 -0.94
C GLY A 82 2.15 0.60 -1.95
N THR A 83 1.36 1.62 -1.61
CA THR A 83 0.28 2.16 -2.44
C THR A 83 0.64 3.43 -3.22
N THR A 84 1.93 3.80 -3.23
CA THR A 84 2.46 4.91 -4.03
C THR A 84 3.40 4.36 -5.10
N ALA A 85 3.31 4.89 -6.32
CA ALA A 85 4.26 4.59 -7.39
C ALA A 85 4.55 5.85 -8.19
N GLY A 86 5.71 5.89 -8.85
CA GLY A 86 6.09 7.09 -9.59
C GLY A 86 7.38 6.99 -10.37
N VAL A 87 7.81 8.15 -10.86
CA VAL A 87 8.99 8.35 -11.70
C VAL A 87 9.90 9.40 -11.06
N HIS A 88 11.19 9.10 -10.98
CA HIS A 88 12.22 10.07 -10.61
C HIS A 88 12.52 10.98 -11.80
N LEU A 89 12.14 12.25 -11.69
CA LEU A 89 12.42 13.27 -12.69
C LEU A 89 13.86 13.77 -12.54
N PHE A 90 14.30 13.91 -11.30
CA PHE A 90 15.64 14.34 -10.96
C PHE A 90 16.06 13.78 -9.60
N ARG A 91 17.32 13.38 -9.46
CA ARG A 91 17.86 12.91 -8.20
C ARG A 91 19.34 13.17 -8.10
N ASN A 92 19.76 13.80 -7.00
CA ASN A 92 21.15 13.91 -6.59
C ASN A 92 21.26 13.62 -5.08
N ARG A 93 22.42 13.90 -4.48
CA ARG A 93 22.67 13.63 -3.05
C ARG A 93 21.83 14.47 -2.08
N ARG A 94 21.31 15.62 -2.53
CA ARG A 94 20.65 16.62 -1.67
C ARG A 94 19.18 16.84 -2.03
N TRP A 95 18.81 16.56 -3.28
CA TRP A 95 17.50 16.86 -3.84
C TRP A 95 17.00 15.69 -4.68
N SER A 96 15.73 15.35 -4.52
CA SER A 96 14.97 14.54 -5.47
C SER A 96 13.67 15.23 -5.85
N PHE A 97 13.28 15.04 -7.10
CA PHE A 97 12.00 15.48 -7.64
C PHE A 97 11.35 14.30 -8.36
N ASP A 98 10.12 14.01 -7.96
CA ASP A 98 9.37 12.85 -8.41
C ASP A 98 8.00 13.26 -8.94
N ALA A 99 7.54 12.59 -9.98
CA ALA A 99 6.12 12.53 -10.31
C ALA A 99 5.56 11.24 -9.70
N LEU A 100 4.40 11.31 -9.05
CA LEU A 100 3.83 10.16 -8.33
C LEU A 100 2.33 10.06 -8.48
N ALA A 101 1.83 8.85 -8.30
CA ALA A 101 0.44 8.53 -8.08
C ALA A 101 0.31 7.67 -6.82
N ARG A 102 -0.76 7.87 -6.05
CA ARG A 102 -0.93 7.25 -4.75
C ARG A 102 -2.40 6.94 -4.46
N TYR A 103 -2.64 5.79 -3.85
CA TYR A 103 -3.98 5.39 -3.43
C TYR A 103 -4.43 6.18 -2.20
N ARG A 104 -5.59 6.83 -2.29
CA ARG A 104 -6.23 7.50 -1.16
C ARG A 104 -7.13 6.52 -0.44
N PHE A 105 -6.83 6.28 0.84
CA PHE A 105 -7.61 5.38 1.68
C PHE A 105 -8.91 6.00 2.19
N ASP A 106 -8.99 7.33 2.25
CA ASP A 106 -10.16 8.07 2.74
C ASP A 106 -11.44 7.59 2.07
N GLN A 107 -12.40 7.18 2.89
CA GLN A 107 -13.72 6.75 2.48
C GLN A 107 -14.72 6.87 3.63
N PHE A 108 -15.99 6.96 3.25
CA PHE A 108 -17.12 6.92 4.17
C PHE A 108 -18.22 6.07 3.54
N GLN A 109 -18.64 5.05 4.26
CA GLN A 109 -19.84 4.30 3.93
C GLN A 109 -20.90 4.61 4.99
N PRO A 110 -22.04 5.19 4.59
CA PRO A 110 -23.17 5.40 5.48
C PRO A 110 -23.59 4.09 6.14
N ASP A 111 -23.81 4.12 7.45
CA ASP A 111 -24.44 2.98 8.12
C ASP A 111 -25.90 2.87 7.66
N ALA A 112 -26.35 1.64 7.43
CA ALA A 112 -27.73 1.33 7.07
C ALA A 112 -28.68 1.38 8.28
N ASP A 113 -28.16 1.34 9.51
CA ASP A 113 -28.96 1.48 10.73
C ASP A 113 -29.46 2.93 10.89
N PRO A 114 -30.78 3.17 10.86
CA PRO A 114 -31.37 4.49 11.08
C PRO A 114 -30.97 5.14 12.42
N GLN A 115 -30.62 4.35 13.44
CA GLN A 115 -30.22 4.87 14.76
C GLN A 115 -28.92 5.66 14.74
N THR A 116 -28.09 5.49 13.69
CA THR A 116 -26.82 6.22 13.56
C THR A 116 -27.02 7.66 13.08
N GLY A 117 -28.17 7.95 12.46
CA GLY A 117 -28.46 9.23 11.80
C GLY A 117 -27.62 9.47 10.54
N LEU A 118 -27.01 8.42 9.96
CA LEU A 118 -26.11 8.53 8.80
C LEU A 118 -26.74 8.05 7.48
N VAL A 119 -27.93 7.43 7.50
CA VAL A 119 -28.56 6.76 6.34
C VAL A 119 -28.80 7.68 5.15
N SER A 120 -29.02 8.99 5.36
CA SER A 120 -29.26 9.96 4.28
C SER A 120 -28.00 10.43 3.56
N LEU A 121 -26.82 10.13 4.10
CA LEU A 121 -25.55 10.54 3.52
C LEU A 121 -25.21 9.63 2.35
N ARG A 122 -24.53 10.16 1.33
CA ARG A 122 -23.96 9.38 0.23
C ARG A 122 -22.69 8.65 0.66
N GLU A 123 -22.27 7.68 -0.14
CA GLU A 123 -20.95 7.08 0.00
C GLU A 123 -19.84 8.02 -0.50
N ARG A 124 -18.73 8.11 0.26
CA ARG A 124 -17.51 8.82 -0.13
C ARG A 124 -16.49 7.74 -0.48
N ARG A 125 -16.06 7.73 -1.73
CA ARG A 125 -15.31 6.60 -2.28
C ARG A 125 -13.82 6.92 -2.38
N GLN A 126 -13.00 5.89 -2.19
CA GLN A 126 -11.54 5.94 -2.35
C GLN A 126 -11.14 6.35 -3.76
N THR A 127 -10.00 7.03 -3.92
CA THR A 127 -9.52 7.52 -5.22
C THR A 127 -8.02 7.25 -5.41
N VAL A 128 -7.51 7.63 -6.57
CA VAL A 128 -6.07 7.75 -6.83
C VAL A 128 -5.77 9.22 -7.03
N ASP A 129 -4.82 9.73 -6.25
CA ASP A 129 -4.30 11.06 -6.44
C ASP A 129 -2.98 10.99 -7.22
N ALA A 130 -2.68 12.01 -8.01
CA ALA A 130 -1.38 12.15 -8.67
C ALA A 130 -0.84 13.57 -8.53
N GLY A 131 0.48 13.69 -8.61
CA GLY A 131 1.13 14.98 -8.57
C GLY A 131 2.65 14.88 -8.47
N LEU A 132 3.25 15.82 -7.74
CA LEU A 132 4.69 16.04 -7.70
C LEU A 132 5.19 16.02 -6.27
N ALA A 133 6.39 15.48 -6.08
CA ALA A 133 7.11 15.54 -4.82
C ALA A 133 8.50 16.15 -5.01
N GLY A 134 8.91 16.97 -4.05
CA GLY A 134 10.28 17.44 -3.88
C GLY A 134 10.79 17.03 -2.52
N GLU A 135 11.99 16.46 -2.45
CA GLU A 135 12.60 16.05 -1.18
C GLU A 135 14.02 16.59 -1.06
N PHE A 136 14.30 17.17 0.09
CA PHE A 136 15.56 17.77 0.46
C PHE A 136 16.19 16.96 1.58
N HIS A 137 17.40 16.46 1.34
CA HIS A 137 18.14 15.63 2.28
C HIS A 137 19.18 16.48 3.01
N ALA A 138 19.16 16.42 4.34
CA ALA A 138 20.12 17.10 5.20
C ALA A 138 20.52 16.25 6.41
N ASP A 139 21.63 16.62 7.06
CA ASP A 139 22.17 15.86 8.19
C ASP A 139 21.21 15.81 9.40
N TRP A 140 20.32 16.79 9.51
CA TRP A 140 19.31 16.86 10.57
C TRP A 140 17.99 16.16 10.20
N GLY A 141 17.85 15.67 8.96
CA GLY A 141 16.65 14.98 8.47
C GLY A 141 16.31 15.34 7.02
N ASP A 142 15.31 14.64 6.50
CA ASP A 142 14.71 14.89 5.19
C ASP A 142 13.52 15.83 5.34
N LEU A 143 13.39 16.77 4.40
CA LEU A 143 12.21 17.60 4.24
C LEU A 143 11.56 17.29 2.90
N ARG A 144 10.33 16.80 2.91
CA ARG A 144 9.58 16.39 1.73
C ARG A 144 8.34 17.24 1.58
N VAL A 145 8.13 17.77 0.38
CA VAL A 145 6.91 18.45 -0.03
C VAL A 145 6.23 17.60 -1.08
N VAL A 146 4.94 17.32 -0.92
CA VAL A 146 4.14 16.60 -1.89
C VAL A 146 2.91 17.43 -2.22
N TRP A 147 2.66 17.67 -3.51
CA TRP A 147 1.37 18.18 -3.98
C TRP A 147 0.70 17.09 -4.80
N VAL A 148 -0.57 16.83 -4.52
CA VAL A 148 -1.39 15.92 -5.32
C VAL A 148 -2.79 16.48 -5.56
N ALA A 149 -3.39 16.03 -6.65
CA ALA A 149 -4.77 16.29 -7.01
C ALA A 149 -5.47 14.99 -7.41
N ASP A 150 -6.80 15.01 -7.32
CA ASP A 150 -7.65 13.89 -7.73
C ASP A 150 -7.48 13.57 -9.22
N THR A 151 -7.46 12.28 -9.55
CA THR A 151 -7.39 11.83 -10.95
C THR A 151 -8.66 11.14 -11.44
N LEU A 152 -9.59 10.80 -10.54
CA LEU A 152 -10.79 10.03 -10.87
C LEU A 152 -12.09 10.85 -10.76
N ASN A 153 -11.98 12.18 -10.65
CA ASN A 153 -13.10 13.12 -10.51
C ASN A 153 -14.08 12.73 -9.38
N ARG A 154 -13.54 12.28 -8.25
CA ARG A 154 -14.25 12.00 -7.00
C ARG A 154 -14.41 13.26 -6.17
N HIS A 155 -13.30 13.90 -5.79
CA HIS A 155 -13.31 15.10 -4.94
C HIS A 155 -12.85 16.37 -5.67
N ASN A 156 -12.13 16.26 -6.81
CA ASN A 156 -11.63 17.39 -7.63
C ASN A 156 -10.70 18.40 -6.92
N GLY A 157 -10.44 18.21 -5.62
CA GLY A 157 -9.57 19.03 -4.80
C GLY A 157 -8.09 18.65 -4.84
N ASN A 158 -7.33 19.35 -4.01
CA ASN A 158 -5.88 19.31 -3.92
C ASN A 158 -5.42 19.12 -2.47
N GLN A 159 -4.28 18.47 -2.31
CA GLN A 159 -3.60 18.32 -1.03
C GLN A 159 -2.12 18.67 -1.16
N VAL A 160 -1.61 19.44 -0.22
CA VAL A 160 -0.18 19.72 -0.06
C VAL A 160 0.29 19.16 1.28
N GLU A 161 1.40 18.44 1.26
CA GLU A 161 2.00 17.83 2.44
C GLU A 161 3.41 18.37 2.63
N LEU A 162 3.73 18.77 3.85
CA LEU A 162 5.09 19.08 4.27
C LEU A 162 5.50 18.11 5.36
N THR A 163 6.39 17.20 5.03
CA THR A 163 6.90 16.16 5.95
C THR A 163 8.34 16.46 6.33
N TRP A 164 8.60 16.52 7.62
CA TRP A 164 9.94 16.35 8.16
C TRP A 164 10.10 14.93 8.70
N ARG A 165 11.24 14.31 8.41
CA ARG A 165 11.56 12.96 8.91
C ARG A 165 13.05 12.85 9.21
N ARG A 166 13.41 12.06 10.22
CA ARG A 166 14.81 11.75 10.51
C ARG A 166 15.03 10.27 10.70
N ASN A 167 15.81 9.65 9.83
CA ASN A 167 16.22 8.26 10.00
C ASN A 167 17.33 8.15 11.06
N ILE A 168 17.16 7.22 11.98
CA ILE A 168 18.09 6.89 13.05
C ILE A 168 18.34 5.38 12.97
N ASP A 169 19.50 5.02 12.41
CA ASP A 169 19.89 3.62 12.23
C ASP A 169 20.73 3.13 13.40
N ARG A 170 20.36 1.98 13.97
CA ARG A 170 21.06 1.30 15.06
C ARG A 170 21.20 -0.19 14.74
N GLY A 171 22.22 -0.53 13.96
CA GLY A 171 22.43 -1.90 13.48
C GLY A 171 21.30 -2.31 12.54
N ASP A 172 20.57 -3.36 12.92
CA ASP A 172 19.44 -3.90 12.16
C ASP A 172 18.10 -3.17 12.42
N LEU A 173 18.07 -2.24 13.37
CA LEU A 173 16.91 -1.42 13.71
C LEU A 173 17.02 -0.05 13.05
N THR A 174 15.95 0.37 12.36
CA THR A 174 15.77 1.74 11.89
C THR A 174 14.55 2.37 12.55
N LEU A 175 14.75 3.56 13.10
CA LEU A 175 13.69 4.40 13.65
C LEU A 175 13.62 5.68 12.82
N ALA A 176 12.43 6.04 12.38
CA ALA A 176 12.19 7.24 11.59
C ALA A 176 11.04 8.03 12.21
N PRO A 177 11.29 8.82 13.28
CA PRO A 177 10.33 9.83 13.71
C PRO A 177 10.05 10.80 12.57
N PHE A 178 8.78 11.19 12.45
CA PHE A 178 8.34 12.13 11.43
C PHE A 178 7.23 13.04 11.96
N MET A 179 7.06 14.17 11.27
CA MET A 179 5.96 15.08 11.44
C MET A 179 5.52 15.58 10.07
N THR A 180 4.23 15.57 9.80
CA THR A 180 3.66 16.04 8.55
C THR A 180 2.57 17.07 8.80
N VAL A 181 2.57 18.14 8.00
CA VAL A 181 1.47 19.09 7.92
C VAL A 181 0.76 18.90 6.60
N PHE A 182 -0.57 18.78 6.63
CA PHE A 182 -1.42 18.60 5.46
C PHE A 182 -2.29 19.83 5.29
N TRP A 183 -2.12 20.52 4.18
CA TRP A 183 -3.10 21.48 3.72
C TRP A 183 -4.02 20.81 2.71
N GLN A 184 -5.33 20.91 2.94
CA GLN A 184 -6.38 20.38 2.08
C GLN A 184 -7.30 21.52 1.67
N ASP A 185 -7.63 21.61 0.39
CA ASP A 185 -8.58 22.63 -0.09
C ASP A 185 -10.04 22.28 0.27
N SER A 186 -10.93 23.25 0.02
CA SER A 186 -12.35 23.12 0.32
C SER A 186 -13.06 22.02 -0.48
N ASP A 187 -12.57 21.70 -1.67
CA ASP A 187 -13.19 20.68 -2.52
C ASP A 187 -12.90 19.29 -1.94
N LEU A 188 -11.66 19.05 -1.50
CA LEU A 188 -11.28 17.81 -0.80
C LEU A 188 -12.00 17.69 0.54
N THR A 189 -11.95 18.72 1.38
CA THR A 189 -12.60 18.67 2.70
C THR A 189 -14.12 18.59 2.57
N GLY A 190 -14.71 19.26 1.58
CA GLY A 190 -16.14 19.21 1.28
C GLY A 190 -16.60 17.81 0.90
N TYR A 191 -15.83 17.11 0.06
CA TYR A 191 -16.16 15.74 -0.33
C TYR A 191 -16.16 14.76 0.85
N TYR A 192 -15.15 14.80 1.72
CA TYR A 192 -15.00 13.84 2.80
C TYR A 192 -15.74 14.24 4.09
N TYR A 193 -15.87 15.53 4.38
CA TYR A 193 -16.39 16.02 5.67
C TYR A 193 -17.59 16.95 5.52
N GLY A 194 -18.06 17.22 4.30
CA GLY A 194 -19.27 17.98 4.03
C GLY A 194 -20.54 17.16 4.14
N VAL A 195 -21.65 17.88 4.35
CA VAL A 195 -23.01 17.40 4.24
C VAL A 195 -23.75 18.35 3.32
N ASP A 196 -24.13 17.86 2.14
CA ASP A 196 -24.88 18.66 1.18
C ASP A 196 -26.31 18.93 1.66
N ALA A 197 -26.94 19.98 1.15
CA ALA A 197 -28.29 20.38 1.57
C ALA A 197 -29.37 19.31 1.30
N ASP A 198 -29.15 18.44 0.31
CA ASP A 198 -30.02 17.32 -0.03
C ASP A 198 -29.70 16.03 0.74
N GLU A 199 -28.55 15.95 1.40
CA GLU A 199 -28.20 14.90 2.36
C GLU A 199 -28.60 15.23 3.81
N ALA A 200 -28.83 16.53 4.07
CA ALA A 200 -29.02 17.07 5.40
C ALA A 200 -30.25 16.50 6.10
N SER A 201 -30.08 16.19 7.39
CA SER A 201 -31.14 15.73 8.28
C SER A 201 -31.09 16.50 9.61
N THR A 202 -32.02 16.20 10.51
CA THR A 202 -31.99 16.73 11.88
C THR A 202 -30.70 16.35 12.62
N ASP A 203 -30.19 15.14 12.38
CA ASP A 203 -29.01 14.60 13.06
C ASP A 203 -27.70 14.97 12.35
N THR A 204 -27.76 15.31 11.06
CA THR A 204 -26.63 15.68 10.20
C THR A 204 -26.99 16.96 9.43
N PRO A 205 -26.93 18.13 10.06
CA PRO A 205 -27.27 19.39 9.39
C PRO A 205 -26.31 19.67 8.24
N ALA A 206 -26.78 20.42 7.23
CA ALA A 206 -25.94 20.83 6.10
C ALA A 206 -24.70 21.60 6.60
N TYR A 207 -23.53 21.21 6.10
CA TYR A 207 -22.25 21.79 6.49
C TYR A 207 -21.27 21.71 5.33
N GLN A 208 -20.64 22.84 5.00
CA GLN A 208 -19.61 22.91 3.98
C GLN A 208 -18.30 23.39 4.61
N PRO A 209 -17.32 22.50 4.83
CA PRO A 209 -16.02 22.89 5.35
C PRO A 209 -15.25 23.75 4.35
N GLY A 210 -14.46 24.69 4.87
CA GLY A 210 -13.41 25.36 4.09
C GLY A 210 -12.16 24.51 3.97
N SER A 211 -11.04 25.12 3.58
CA SER A 211 -9.73 24.46 3.61
C SER A 211 -9.32 24.10 5.03
N ALA A 212 -8.60 22.99 5.20
CA ALA A 212 -8.15 22.48 6.49
C ALA A 212 -6.62 22.34 6.55
N LEU A 213 -6.06 22.54 7.74
CA LEU A 213 -4.65 22.28 8.05
C LEU A 213 -4.55 21.23 9.15
N ASN A 214 -4.22 19.99 8.78
CA ASN A 214 -4.08 18.86 9.69
C ASN A 214 -2.61 18.62 10.02
N VAL A 215 -2.34 17.99 11.16
CA VAL A 215 -0.99 17.66 11.62
C VAL A 215 -0.90 16.19 11.98
N GLN A 216 0.17 15.54 11.55
CA GLN A 216 0.53 14.18 11.92
C GLN A 216 1.88 14.17 12.60
N ALA A 217 1.99 13.40 13.67
CA ALA A 217 3.28 13.06 14.24
C ALA A 217 3.33 11.55 14.48
N GLY A 218 4.48 10.95 14.20
CA GLY A 218 4.59 9.51 14.29
C GLY A 218 6.02 9.01 14.29
N ILE A 219 6.14 7.70 14.30
CA ILE A 219 7.39 6.98 14.17
C ILE A 219 7.17 5.79 13.23
N ASN A 220 7.97 5.73 12.17
CA ASN A 220 8.10 4.49 11.41
C ASN A 220 9.26 3.67 11.96
N THR A 221 9.08 2.37 12.12
CA THR A 221 10.12 1.47 12.64
C THR A 221 10.26 0.27 11.72
N SER A 222 11.49 -0.14 11.46
CA SER A 222 11.77 -1.43 10.80
C SER A 222 12.91 -2.16 11.49
N TYR A 223 12.83 -3.48 11.52
CA TYR A 223 13.87 -4.36 12.06
C TYR A 223 14.18 -5.47 11.07
N LEU A 224 15.45 -5.61 10.72
CA LEU A 224 15.94 -6.65 9.83
C LEU A 224 16.14 -7.96 10.63
N LEU A 225 15.21 -8.91 10.50
CA LEU A 225 15.28 -10.22 11.17
C LEU A 225 16.39 -11.11 10.56
N THR A 226 16.60 -10.98 9.26
CA THR A 226 17.64 -11.66 8.48
C THR A 226 18.05 -10.75 7.33
N ASP A 227 19.13 -11.04 6.60
CA ASP A 227 19.55 -10.30 5.41
C ASP A 227 18.43 -9.96 4.40
N ASN A 228 17.32 -10.70 4.39
CA ASN A 228 16.24 -10.51 3.43
C ASN A 228 14.87 -10.31 4.07
N VAL A 229 14.69 -10.59 5.36
CA VAL A 229 13.37 -10.51 6.02
C VAL A 229 13.39 -9.34 6.99
N PHE A 230 12.40 -8.45 6.87
CA PHE A 230 12.20 -7.35 7.80
C PHE A 230 10.79 -7.40 8.39
N VAL A 231 10.66 -6.87 9.59
CA VAL A 231 9.38 -6.54 10.22
C VAL A 231 9.32 -5.04 10.44
N TYR A 232 8.11 -4.49 10.51
CA TYR A 232 7.91 -3.08 10.78
C TYR A 232 6.70 -2.87 11.69
N ALA A 233 6.76 -1.76 12.44
CA ALA A 233 5.71 -1.34 13.34
C ALA A 233 5.70 0.19 13.39
N ASN A 234 4.71 0.78 12.75
CA ASN A 234 4.56 2.22 12.60
C ASN A 234 3.37 2.70 13.41
N LEU A 235 3.50 3.91 13.97
CA LEU A 235 2.47 4.56 14.76
C LEU A 235 2.40 6.03 14.34
N ALA A 236 1.18 6.54 14.20
CA ALA A 236 0.92 7.96 13.92
C ALA A 236 -0.27 8.46 14.76
N LEU A 237 -0.15 9.69 15.21
CA LEU A 237 -1.22 10.49 15.81
C LEU A 237 -1.62 11.56 14.81
N ASN A 238 -2.91 11.64 14.49
CA ASN A 238 -3.46 12.60 13.54
C ASN A 238 -4.32 13.62 14.29
N ALA A 239 -3.99 14.90 14.19
CA ALA A 239 -4.78 16.00 14.73
C ALA A 239 -5.39 16.80 13.57
N TYR A 240 -6.69 17.03 13.63
CA TYR A 240 -7.45 17.63 12.53
C TYR A 240 -7.68 19.14 12.74
N ASP A 241 -7.92 19.88 11.66
CA ASP A 241 -8.31 21.29 11.77
C ASP A 241 -9.70 21.43 12.38
N SER A 242 -9.94 22.54 13.09
CA SER A 242 -11.27 22.85 13.66
C SER A 242 -12.39 22.86 12.61
N THR A 243 -12.07 23.13 11.35
CA THR A 243 -13.00 23.11 10.22
C THR A 243 -13.52 21.71 9.94
N ILE A 244 -12.68 20.68 10.11
CA ILE A 244 -13.08 19.27 10.01
C ILE A 244 -13.80 18.84 11.29
N MET A 245 -13.29 19.23 12.46
CA MET A 245 -13.90 18.86 13.75
C MET A 245 -15.31 19.42 13.96
N LYS A 246 -15.66 20.52 13.28
CA LYS A 246 -17.02 21.10 13.31
C LYS A 246 -17.99 20.36 12.38
N SER A 247 -17.51 19.45 11.55
CA SER A 247 -18.39 18.64 10.71
C SER A 247 -19.32 17.80 11.58
N PRO A 248 -20.62 17.75 11.28
CA PRO A 248 -21.56 16.88 11.99
C PRO A 248 -21.28 15.39 11.77
N LEU A 249 -20.35 15.06 10.87
CA LEU A 249 -19.91 13.69 10.60
C LEU A 249 -18.78 13.24 11.52
N VAL A 250 -18.11 14.15 12.24
CA VAL A 250 -16.87 13.87 12.98
C VAL A 250 -17.12 13.96 14.49
N ASP A 251 -16.63 13.00 15.26
CA ASP A 251 -16.74 13.00 16.74
C ASP A 251 -15.39 13.06 17.47
N SER A 252 -14.29 12.92 16.73
CA SER A 252 -12.94 12.77 17.27
C SER A 252 -12.04 13.89 16.78
N SER A 253 -11.26 14.47 17.69
CA SER A 253 -10.29 15.54 17.38
C SER A 253 -8.90 15.01 17.04
N VAL A 254 -8.61 13.82 17.55
CA VAL A 254 -7.35 13.09 17.35
C VAL A 254 -7.67 11.63 17.09
N ASP A 255 -7.01 11.04 16.10
CA ASP A 255 -7.04 9.61 15.89
C ASP A 255 -5.62 9.00 15.96
N VAL A 256 -5.57 7.68 16.13
CA VAL A 256 -4.34 6.91 16.14
C VAL A 256 -4.38 5.90 15.01
N THR A 257 -3.34 5.90 14.19
CA THR A 257 -3.14 4.89 13.13
C THR A 257 -1.90 4.08 13.41
N THR A 258 -2.03 2.76 13.33
CA THR A 258 -0.94 1.79 13.48
C THR A 258 -0.80 0.96 12.21
N PHE A 259 0.44 0.68 11.79
CA PHE A 259 0.71 -0.17 10.65
C PHE A 259 1.84 -1.16 10.99
N ILE A 260 1.50 -2.43 11.09
CA ILE A 260 2.43 -3.49 11.50
C ILE A 260 2.47 -4.55 10.42
N GLY A 261 3.66 -5.02 10.08
CA GLY A 261 3.79 -6.05 9.06
C GLY A 261 5.18 -6.60 8.90
N ALA A 262 5.36 -7.34 7.82
CA ALA A 262 6.62 -7.94 7.47
C ALA A 262 6.78 -7.99 5.96
N GLY A 263 8.02 -8.13 5.51
CA GLY A 263 8.32 -8.32 4.11
C GLY A 263 9.65 -9.00 3.87
N TYR A 264 9.86 -9.30 2.60
CA TYR A 264 11.06 -9.90 2.05
C TYR A 264 11.66 -8.96 1.01
N VAL A 265 12.91 -8.54 1.20
CA VAL A 265 13.68 -7.77 0.22
C VAL A 265 14.61 -8.72 -0.53
N PHE A 266 14.50 -8.73 -1.85
CA PHE A 266 15.41 -9.42 -2.75
C PHE A 266 16.77 -8.70 -2.77
N GLY A 267 17.87 -9.47 -2.66
CA GLY A 267 19.24 -8.93 -2.75
C GLY A 267 19.86 -8.49 -1.42
N GLY A 268 19.04 -8.21 -0.40
CA GLY A 268 19.44 -7.93 0.98
C GLY A 268 20.11 -6.57 1.21
N PRO A 269 19.84 -5.84 2.32
CA PRO A 269 20.43 -4.51 2.56
C PRO A 269 21.94 -4.55 2.83
N HIS A 270 22.44 -5.66 3.37
CA HIS A 270 23.84 -5.82 3.80
C HIS A 270 24.63 -6.80 2.91
N LYS A 271 24.89 -6.43 1.64
CA LYS A 271 25.93 -7.12 0.83
C LYS A 271 26.86 -6.15 0.10
N SER A 272 27.79 -5.58 0.87
CA SER A 272 29.18 -5.44 0.43
C SER A 272 30.08 -6.35 1.27
N ARG A 273 29.83 -7.67 1.20
CA ARG A 273 30.88 -8.66 1.48
C ARG A 273 31.29 -9.27 0.14
N GLY A 274 32.58 -9.12 -0.15
CA GLY A 274 33.17 -9.22 -1.48
C GLY A 274 32.98 -10.55 -2.21
N ARG A 275 33.23 -10.46 -3.53
CA ARG A 275 33.33 -11.57 -4.49
C ARG A 275 32.11 -12.49 -4.52
N PHE A 276 31.00 -11.99 -5.06
CA PHE A 276 30.23 -12.86 -5.95
C PHE A 276 31.00 -12.94 -7.27
N GLY A 277 31.59 -14.11 -7.54
CA GLY A 277 32.08 -14.41 -8.88
C GLY A 277 30.97 -14.16 -9.89
N ARG A 278 31.33 -13.60 -11.07
CA ARG A 278 30.42 -13.39 -12.21
C ARG A 278 29.43 -14.55 -12.28
N GLY A 279 28.14 -14.26 -12.12
CA GLY A 279 27.04 -15.21 -12.01
C GLY A 279 26.89 -16.10 -13.26
N GLN A 280 27.82 -17.03 -13.45
CA GLN A 280 27.66 -18.11 -14.40
C GLN A 280 26.77 -19.16 -13.72
N GLY A 281 25.59 -19.43 -14.31
CA GLY A 281 24.74 -20.54 -13.88
C GLY A 281 23.70 -20.27 -12.79
N LEU A 282 23.24 -19.03 -12.62
CA LEU A 282 22.05 -18.76 -11.81
C LEU A 282 20.83 -19.47 -12.42
N TRP A 283 20.18 -20.33 -11.63
CA TRP A 283 18.95 -21.02 -12.02
C TRP A 283 17.73 -20.25 -11.49
N THR A 284 16.71 -20.11 -12.34
CA THR A 284 15.43 -19.51 -11.99
C THR A 284 14.33 -20.52 -12.29
N TRP A 285 13.31 -20.61 -11.45
CA TRP A 285 12.13 -21.42 -11.70
C TRP A 285 10.86 -20.59 -11.48
N ARG A 286 9.80 -20.89 -12.24
CA ARG A 286 8.49 -20.25 -12.13
C ARG A 286 7.41 -21.29 -12.29
N VAL A 287 6.45 -21.30 -11.38
CA VAL A 287 5.21 -22.09 -11.49
C VAL A 287 4.07 -21.12 -11.79
N ASN A 288 3.25 -21.45 -12.78
CA ASN A 288 2.09 -20.67 -13.17
C ASN A 288 0.86 -21.58 -13.19
N TRP A 289 -0.28 -21.08 -12.75
CA TRP A 289 -1.59 -21.70 -12.90
C TRP A 289 -2.56 -20.63 -13.39
N ALA A 290 -3.32 -20.95 -14.44
CA ALA A 290 -4.34 -20.07 -14.99
C ALA A 290 -5.63 -20.88 -15.23
N ARG A 291 -6.78 -20.21 -15.13
CA ARG A 291 -8.10 -20.77 -15.41
C ARG A 291 -8.89 -19.75 -16.24
N THR A 292 -9.68 -20.24 -17.17
CA THR A 292 -10.49 -19.41 -18.07
C THR A 292 -11.53 -18.63 -17.26
N ALA A 293 -11.59 -17.32 -17.48
CA ALA A 293 -12.59 -16.42 -16.91
C ALA A 293 -13.67 -16.12 -17.96
N GLU A 294 -14.87 -15.81 -17.51
CA GLU A 294 -16.03 -15.51 -18.38
C GLU A 294 -15.91 -14.15 -19.07
N GLU A 295 -15.12 -13.24 -18.49
CA GLU A 295 -15.01 -11.83 -18.92
C GLU A 295 -13.55 -11.37 -19.13
N ASN A 296 -13.41 -10.25 -19.84
CA ASN A 296 -12.12 -9.66 -20.22
C ASN A 296 -11.37 -9.08 -19.00
N ILE A 297 -10.05 -9.31 -18.95
CA ILE A 297 -9.22 -9.17 -17.73
C ILE A 297 -8.97 -7.69 -17.31
N PHE A 298 -9.36 -6.73 -18.15
CA PHE A 298 -9.30 -5.28 -17.89
C PHE A 298 -10.66 -4.66 -18.22
N PRO A 299 -11.35 -3.91 -17.32
CA PRO A 299 -10.90 -3.21 -16.10
C PRO A 299 -11.41 -3.84 -14.77
N TRP A 300 -12.03 -5.01 -14.82
CA TRP A 300 -12.80 -5.61 -13.72
C TRP A 300 -11.96 -6.28 -12.62
N LEU A 301 -10.63 -6.36 -12.77
CA LEU A 301 -9.74 -6.83 -11.69
C LEU A 301 -9.85 -5.96 -10.41
N MET A 302 -10.37 -4.73 -10.54
CA MET A 302 -10.61 -3.81 -9.42
C MET A 302 -12.03 -3.89 -8.82
N SER A 303 -12.97 -4.63 -9.42
CA SER A 303 -14.37 -4.71 -8.96
C SER A 303 -14.71 -5.94 -8.12
N GLY A 304 -13.78 -6.89 -7.97
CA GLY A 304 -13.96 -8.04 -7.06
C GLY A 304 -14.99 -9.09 -7.50
N SER A 305 -15.54 -9.01 -8.71
CA SER A 305 -16.48 -9.99 -9.28
C SER A 305 -15.72 -11.09 -10.03
N TRP A 306 -15.51 -12.24 -9.37
CA TRP A 306 -14.90 -13.42 -9.99
C TRP A 306 -15.98 -14.45 -10.31
N ALA A 307 -16.30 -14.63 -11.59
CA ALA A 307 -17.13 -15.73 -12.06
C ALA A 307 -16.27 -16.68 -12.92
N SER A 308 -16.24 -17.96 -12.55
CA SER A 308 -15.66 -19.00 -13.39
C SER A 308 -16.61 -19.27 -14.55
N ASN A 309 -16.09 -19.26 -15.78
CA ASN A 309 -16.91 -19.54 -16.96
C ASN A 309 -17.51 -20.95 -16.89
N HIS A 310 -18.84 -21.07 -16.91
CA HIS A 310 -19.55 -22.34 -16.84
C HIS A 310 -19.60 -23.09 -18.20
N GLU A 311 -19.26 -22.44 -19.31
CA GLU A 311 -19.21 -23.05 -20.65
C GLU A 311 -17.82 -23.56 -21.05
N ALA A 312 -16.74 -22.98 -20.51
CA ALA A 312 -15.36 -23.32 -20.86
C ALA A 312 -14.45 -23.57 -19.64
N ASP A 313 -14.52 -24.78 -19.07
CA ASP A 313 -13.65 -25.21 -17.95
C ASP A 313 -12.27 -25.67 -18.45
N THR A 314 -11.48 -24.70 -18.90
CA THR A 314 -10.08 -24.93 -19.30
C THR A 314 -9.12 -24.28 -18.31
N SER A 315 -8.10 -25.04 -17.89
CA SER A 315 -7.02 -24.53 -17.06
C SER A 315 -5.65 -24.82 -17.67
N LEU A 316 -4.65 -24.00 -17.32
CA LEU A 316 -3.28 -24.10 -17.79
C LEU A 316 -2.36 -24.15 -16.59
N ALA A 317 -1.52 -25.19 -16.49
CA ALA A 317 -0.37 -25.18 -15.60
C ALA A 317 0.91 -25.02 -16.41
N GLY A 318 1.88 -24.27 -15.88
CA GLY A 318 3.17 -24.11 -16.52
C GLY A 318 4.32 -24.14 -15.52
N LEU A 319 5.35 -24.90 -15.81
CA LEU A 319 6.65 -24.81 -15.14
C LEU A 319 7.66 -24.24 -16.12
N THR A 320 8.30 -23.14 -15.76
CA THR A 320 9.42 -22.58 -16.51
C THR A 320 10.68 -22.70 -15.69
N VAL A 321 11.73 -23.26 -16.29
CA VAL A 321 13.09 -23.29 -15.73
C VAL A 321 13.99 -22.47 -16.63
N GLY A 322 14.74 -21.56 -16.04
CA GLY A 322 15.67 -20.67 -16.72
C GLY A 322 17.07 -20.78 -16.15
N ARG A 323 18.07 -20.55 -17.00
CA ARG A 323 19.47 -20.44 -16.60
C ARG A 323 20.09 -19.22 -17.26
N LEU A 324 20.81 -18.43 -16.47
CA LEU A 324 21.68 -17.38 -17.01
C LEU A 324 22.88 -18.05 -17.72
N LEU A 325 22.90 -17.96 -19.04
CA LEU A 325 23.90 -18.62 -19.90
C LEU A 325 25.16 -17.78 -20.02
N ARG A 326 25.01 -16.45 -20.16
CA ARG A 326 26.13 -15.53 -20.27
C ARG A 326 25.78 -14.17 -19.67
N PRO A 327 26.41 -13.76 -18.55
CA PRO A 327 26.33 -12.39 -18.09
C PRO A 327 27.20 -11.47 -18.97
N GLY A 328 26.70 -10.29 -19.32
CA GLY A 328 27.40 -9.32 -20.18
C GLY A 328 27.32 -7.89 -19.66
N GLU A 329 28.34 -7.07 -19.93
CA GLU A 329 28.43 -5.69 -19.42
C GLU A 329 27.35 -4.74 -19.98
N ARG A 330 26.70 -5.12 -21.08
CA ARG A 330 25.61 -4.35 -21.72
C ARG A 330 24.29 -5.12 -21.81
N GLY A 331 24.24 -6.35 -21.31
CA GLY A 331 23.06 -7.20 -21.40
C GLY A 331 23.36 -8.66 -21.09
N ASP A 332 22.35 -9.35 -20.55
CA ASP A 332 22.44 -10.73 -20.10
C ASP A 332 21.70 -11.69 -21.03
N ILE A 333 22.28 -12.86 -21.29
CA ILE A 333 21.67 -13.92 -22.12
C ILE A 333 21.13 -15.03 -21.22
N TYR A 334 19.82 -15.24 -21.26
CA TYR A 334 19.12 -16.31 -20.54
C TYR A 334 18.62 -17.39 -21.49
N GLY A 335 18.82 -18.65 -21.12
CA GLY A 335 18.12 -19.79 -21.71
C GLY A 335 16.95 -20.15 -20.82
N ARG A 336 15.76 -20.37 -21.39
CA ARG A 336 14.57 -20.80 -20.65
C ARG A 336 13.90 -21.95 -21.38
N VAL A 337 13.46 -22.93 -20.61
CA VAL A 337 12.61 -24.03 -21.06
C VAL A 337 11.34 -23.95 -20.24
N ALA A 338 10.20 -23.96 -20.92
CA ALA A 338 8.89 -23.97 -20.28
C ALA A 338 8.10 -25.18 -20.75
N VAL A 339 7.46 -25.85 -19.81
CA VAL A 339 6.49 -26.91 -20.08
C VAL A 339 5.14 -26.41 -19.61
N TYR A 340 4.18 -26.40 -20.52
CA TYR A 340 2.81 -26.04 -20.25
C TYR A 340 1.92 -27.26 -20.46
N ARG A 341 0.93 -27.43 -19.58
CA ARG A 341 -0.13 -28.42 -19.73
C ARG A 341 -1.47 -27.70 -19.71
N HIS A 342 -2.21 -27.86 -20.80
CA HIS A 342 -3.61 -27.48 -20.88
C HIS A 342 -4.43 -28.63 -20.30
N PHE A 343 -5.39 -28.29 -19.45
CA PHE A 343 -6.40 -29.19 -18.92
C PHE A 343 -7.73 -28.67 -19.48
N GLU A 344 -8.06 -29.17 -20.66
CA GLU A 344 -9.30 -28.90 -21.38
C GLU A 344 -10.24 -30.05 -21.02
N ASN A 345 -11.23 -29.80 -20.15
CA ASN A 345 -12.15 -30.82 -19.62
C ASN A 345 -13.17 -31.27 -20.70
N GLY A 346 -12.70 -31.86 -21.80
CA GLY A 346 -13.54 -32.48 -22.84
C GLY A 346 -14.00 -31.54 -23.97
N LEU A 347 -13.32 -30.42 -24.21
CA LEU A 347 -13.61 -29.47 -25.31
C LEU A 347 -12.74 -29.69 -26.56
N GLN A 348 -12.16 -30.88 -26.72
CA GLN A 348 -11.50 -31.30 -27.96
C GLN A 348 -12.44 -32.25 -28.72
N ASP A 349 -12.94 -31.82 -29.88
CA ASP A 349 -13.32 -32.75 -30.96
C ASP A 349 -12.07 -33.41 -31.55
#